data_AF-A0ABD4KV71-F1
#
_entry.id   AF-A0ABD4KV71-F1
#
_cell.length_a   1.000
_cell.length_b   1.000
_cell.length_c   1.000
_cell.angle_alpha   90.00
_cell.angle_beta   90.00
_cell.angle_gamma   90.00
#
_symmetry.space_group_name_H-M   'P 1'
#
loop_
_entity.id
_entity.type
_entity.pdbx_description
1 polymer ?
#
loop_
_entity_poly.entity_id
_entity_poly.type
_entity_poly.pdbx_seq_one_letter_code
_entity_poly.pdbx_strand_id
1 'polypeptide(L)' 'MHIHFIIHEHFEAPGAYESWAKARGYSTGYSRVYDGDSLPEKV' A
#
# COMPACT_ATOMS: atom_id res chain seq x y z
N MET A 1 -12.25 -7.00 -2.00
CA MET A 1 -10.95 -7.00 -2.71
C MET A 1 -9.93 -6.31 -1.82
N HIS A 2 -8.68 -6.75 -1.85
CA HIS A 2 -7.58 -6.19 -1.07
C HIS A 2 -6.50 -5.65 -2.00
N ILE A 3 -6.03 -4.42 -1.75
CA ILE A 3 -4.94 -3.77 -2.49
C ILE A 3 -3.79 -3.51 -1.53
N HIS A 4 -2.61 -4.06 -1.81
CA HIS A 4 -1.43 -3.86 -0.99
C HIS A 4 -0.44 -2.93 -1.71
N PHE A 5 -0.07 -1.82 -1.07
CA PHE A 5 0.89 -0.86 -1.61
C PHE A 5 2.31 -1.19 -1.14
N ILE A 6 3.26 -1.19 -2.06
CA ILE A 6 4.69 -1.25 -1.75
C ILE A 6 5.25 0.17 -1.94
N ILE A 7 5.80 0.75 -0.87
CA ILE A 7 6.27 2.14 -0.83
C ILE A 7 7.78 2.15 -0.66
N HIS A 8 8.50 2.67 -1.66
CA HIS A 8 9.97 2.62 -1.70
C HIS A 8 10.63 3.78 -0.97
N GLU A 9 9.93 4.90 -0.77
CA GLU A 9 10.46 6.07 -0.03
C GLU A 9 9.36 6.83 0.73
N HIS A 10 9.75 7.57 1.77
CA HIS A 10 8.80 8.28 2.65
C HIS A 10 7.88 9.26 1.90
N PHE A 11 8.39 9.89 0.84
CA PHE A 11 7.64 10.87 0.04
C PHE A 11 6.82 10.23 -1.10
N GLU A 12 6.91 8.92 -1.31
CA GLU A 12 6.18 8.18 -2.36
C GLU A 12 4.83 7.64 -1.86
N ALA A 13 4.05 8.46 -1.16
CA ALA A 13 2.74 8.05 -0.67
C ALA A 13 1.81 7.61 -1.84
N PRO A 14 0.90 6.64 -1.63
CA PRO A 14 0.06 6.11 -2.72
C PRO A 14 -0.96 7.11 -3.30
N GLY A 15 -1.21 8.22 -2.60
CA GLY A 15 -1.96 9.37 -3.10
C GLY A 15 -3.34 9.02 -3.68
N ALA A 16 -3.54 9.39 -4.95
CA ALA A 16 -4.81 9.19 -5.64
C ALA A 16 -5.24 7.71 -5.71
N TYR A 17 -4.30 6.77 -5.73
CA TYR A 17 -4.61 5.34 -5.78
C TYR A 17 -5.23 4.84 -4.48
N GLU A 18 -4.73 5.28 -3.33
CA GLU A 18 -5.32 4.95 -2.03
C GLU A 18 -6.71 5.58 -1.90
N SER A 19 -6.87 6.83 -2.33
CA SER A 19 -8.17 7.51 -2.32
C SER A 19 -9.20 6.77 -3.18
N TRP A 20 -8.81 6.32 -4.36
CA TRP A 20 -9.65 5.49 -5.24
C TRP A 20 -10.02 4.15 -4.59
N ALA A 21 -9.08 3.46 -3.97
CA ALA A 21 -9.33 2.18 -3.29
C ALA A 21 -10.35 2.34 -2.14
N LYS A 22 -10.19 3.38 -1.33
CA LYS A 22 -11.12 3.72 -0.24
C LYS A 22 -12.51 4.06 -0.76
N ALA A 23 -12.62 4.87 -1.80
CA ALA A 23 -13.90 5.24 -2.41
C ALA A 23 -14.68 4.04 -2.97
N ARG A 24 -13.99 2.95 -3.34
CA ARG A 24 -14.58 1.69 -3.81
C ARG A 24 -14.88 0.71 -2.68
N GLY A 25 -14.56 1.03 -1.43
CA GLY A 25 -14.74 0.13 -0.28
C GLY A 25 -13.77 -1.05 -0.27
N TYR A 26 -12.61 -0.93 -0.91
CA TYR A 26 -11.57 -1.97 -0.86
C TYR A 26 -10.72 -1.83 0.41
N SER A 27 -10.23 -2.95 0.94
CA SER A 27 -9.26 -2.92 2.04
C SER A 27 -7.85 -2.64 1.51
N THR A 28 -7.05 -1.90 2.26
CA THR A 28 -5.68 -1.54 1.88
C THR A 28 -4.65 -2.08 2.88
N GLY A 29 -3.50 -2.49 2.36
CA GLY A 29 -2.31 -2.90 3.12
C GLY A 29 -1.08 -2.13 2.62
N TYR A 30 0.00 -2.12 3.41
CA TYR A 30 1.20 -1.34 3.09
C TYR A 30 2.46 -2.09 3.54
N SER A 31 3.52 -2.01 2.73
CA SER A 31 4.91 -2.28 3.14
C SER A 31 5.75 -1.05 2.81
N ARG A 32 6.24 -0.35 3.83
CA ARG A 32 7.23 0.74 3.71
C ARG A 32 8.62 0.12 3.72
N VAL A 33 9.11 -0.26 2.55
CA VAL A 33 10.39 -0.99 2.48
C VAL A 33 11.58 -0.12 2.89
N TYR A 34 11.47 1.21 2.74
CA TYR A 34 12.45 2.15 3.27
C TYR A 34 12.55 2.14 4.81
N ASP A 35 11.48 1.70 5.48
CA ASP A 35 11.37 1.63 6.95
C ASP A 35 11.58 0.18 7.46
N GLY A 36 12.04 -0.72 6.59
CA GLY A 36 12.32 -2.11 6.94
C GLY A 36 11.10 -3.04 6.99
N ASP A 37 9.92 -2.59 6.55
CA ASP A 37 8.74 -3.47 6.46
C ASP A 37 9.01 -4.64 5.50
N SER A 38 8.61 -5.84 5.93
CA SER A 38 8.66 -7.02 5.06
C SER A 38 7.61 -6.95 3.95
N LEU A 39 7.93 -7.55 2.81
CA LEU A 39 6.95 -7.75 1.73
C LEU A 39 5.91 -8.80 2.14
N PRO A 40 4.68 -8.76 1.61
CA PRO A 40 3.71 -9.82 1.82
C PRO A 40 4.28 -11.17 1.40
N GLU A 41 4.05 -12.18 2.23
CA GLU A 41 4.31 -13.56 1.84
C GLU A 41 3.35 -13.95 0.71
N LYS A 42 3.73 -14.98 -0.07
CA LYS A 42 2.89 -15.46 -1.17
C LYS A 42 1.50 -15.84 -0.63
N VAL A 43 0.48 -15.23 -1.23
CA VAL A 43 -0.93 -15.61 -1.10
C VAL A 43 -1.24 -16.83 -1.95
#